data_AF-A0A6B3AGL5-F1
#
_entry.id   AF-A0A6B3AGL5-F1
#
_cell.length_a   1.000
_cell.length_b   1.000
_cell.length_c   1.000
_cell.angle_alpha   90.00
_cell.angle_beta   90.00
_cell.angle_gamma   90.00
#
_symmetry.space_group_name_H-M   'P 1'
#
loop_
_entity.id
_entity.type
_entity.pdbx_description
1 polymer ?
#
loop_
_entity_poly.entity_id
_entity_poly.type
_entity_poly.pdbx_seq_one_letter_code
_entity_poly.pdbx_strand_id
1 'polypeptide(L)'
;MVDTMTSLHGFTRSSRIRGLRGFRRPAPPSAGAVVLPDDDEVLLDAPDDVLGAALVGAAAGDHAPAAALLAATRRTAAWERRDRYVRRLAA
;
A
#
# COMPACT_ATOMS: atom_id res chain seq x y z
N MET A 1 26.84 6.29 1.27
CA MET A 1 26.05 7.53 1.35
C MET A 1 25.05 7.47 0.19
N VAL A 2 23.78 7.15 0.53
CA VAL A 2 22.55 7.15 -0.29
C VAL A 2 22.47 6.18 -1.49
N ASP A 3 21.77 5.04 -1.29
CA ASP A 3 21.07 4.27 -2.34
C ASP A 3 19.94 3.44 -1.71
N THR A 4 18.98 4.12 -1.05
CA THR A 4 17.85 3.45 -0.37
C THR A 4 16.58 4.30 -0.41
N MET A 5 16.26 4.83 -1.59
CA MET A 5 15.01 5.58 -1.82
C MET A 5 14.24 5.03 -3.05
N THR A 6 13.98 3.73 -3.08
CA THR A 6 13.17 3.10 -4.15
C THR A 6 12.05 2.20 -3.60
N SER A 7 11.32 2.68 -2.59
CA SER A 7 10.09 2.00 -2.17
C SER A 7 9.03 3.01 -1.76
N LEU A 8 8.64 3.86 -2.70
CA LEU A 8 7.49 4.76 -2.56
C LEU A 8 6.69 4.90 -3.87
N HIS A 9 6.84 3.94 -4.80
CA HIS A 9 6.09 3.93 -6.06
C HIS A 9 4.83 3.06 -6.05
N GLY A 10 4.59 2.27 -4.99
CA GLY A 10 3.44 1.37 -4.92
C GLY A 10 2.11 2.03 -4.49
N PHE A 11 2.16 3.17 -3.79
CA PHE A 11 0.97 3.69 -3.10
C PHE A 11 0.21 4.81 -3.84
N THR A 12 0.76 5.36 -4.92
CA THR A 12 0.32 6.68 -5.44
C THR A 12 -0.15 6.68 -6.87
N ARG A 13 -0.32 5.50 -7.50
CA ARG A 13 -0.78 5.47 -8.90
C ARG A 13 -2.28 5.26 -9.02
N SER A 14 -2.96 6.39 -9.16
CA SER A 14 -4.26 6.50 -9.81
C SER A 14 -4.26 5.68 -11.11
N SER A 15 -5.24 4.78 -11.22
CA SER A 15 -5.60 3.99 -12.38
C SER A 15 -5.50 4.80 -13.68
N ARG A 16 -4.45 4.54 -14.48
CA ARG A 16 -4.34 4.80 -15.93
C ARG A 16 -2.89 4.60 -16.42
N ILE A 17 -2.38 3.36 -16.52
CA ILE A 17 -1.45 2.95 -17.60
C ILE A 17 -1.70 1.48 -17.91
N ARG A 18 -2.54 1.24 -18.92
CA ARG A 18 -2.45 0.07 -19.77
C ARG A 18 -1.30 0.36 -20.75
N GLY A 19 -0.13 -0.28 -20.62
CA GLY A 19 0.80 -0.30 -21.77
C GLY A 19 2.32 -0.40 -21.59
N LEU A 20 2.90 -0.46 -20.40
CA LEU A 20 4.37 -0.65 -20.29
C LEU A 20 4.70 -2.04 -19.76
N ARG A 21 4.51 -3.06 -20.62
CA ARG A 21 5.13 -4.37 -20.44
C ARG A 21 6.61 -4.23 -20.80
N GLY A 22 7.50 -4.31 -19.81
CA GLY A 22 8.92 -4.38 -20.09
C GLY A 22 9.76 -4.49 -18.82
N PHE A 23 10.40 -5.65 -18.66
CA PHE A 23 11.35 -6.06 -17.62
C PHE A 23 10.77 -6.76 -16.38
N ARG A 24 10.24 -7.99 -16.58
CA ARG A 24 10.35 -9.05 -15.56
C ARG A 24 11.13 -10.23 -16.13
N ARG A 25 12.14 -10.66 -15.38
CA ARG A 25 12.83 -11.93 -15.61
C ARG A 25 11.89 -13.06 -15.16
N PRO A 26 11.46 -13.98 -16.04
CA PRO A 26 10.56 -15.05 -15.62
C PRO A 26 11.30 -15.99 -14.66
N ALA A 27 10.77 -16.14 -13.44
CA ALA A 27 11.17 -17.21 -12.55
C ALA A 27 10.53 -18.52 -13.06
N PRO A 28 11.23 -19.66 -13.04
CA PRO A 28 10.64 -20.92 -13.46
C PRO A 28 9.48 -21.28 -12.51
N PRO A 29 8.37 -21.84 -13.03
CA PRO A 29 7.24 -22.23 -12.19
C PRO A 29 7.67 -23.40 -11.31
N SER A 30 7.79 -23.17 -10.00
CA SER A 30 7.83 -24.25 -9.02
C SER A 30 6.48 -24.96 -9.05
N ALA A 31 6.48 -26.28 -9.26
CA ALA A 31 5.26 -27.09 -9.25
C ALA A 31 4.55 -26.90 -7.90
N GLY A 32 3.38 -26.24 -7.92
CA GLY A 32 2.61 -25.87 -6.73
C GLY A 32 2.62 -24.37 -6.38
N ALA A 33 3.34 -23.51 -7.12
CA ALA A 33 3.29 -22.08 -6.91
C ALA A 33 1.95 -21.48 -7.38
N VAL A 34 1.21 -20.91 -6.44
CA VAL A 34 0.12 -19.97 -6.75
C VAL A 34 0.75 -18.79 -7.48
N VAL A 35 0.40 -18.59 -8.74
CA VAL A 35 0.77 -17.37 -9.48
C VAL A 35 -0.04 -16.23 -8.87
N LEU A 36 0.63 -15.39 -8.08
CA LEU A 36 0.04 -14.15 -7.58
C LEU A 36 0.03 -13.10 -8.71
N PRO A 37 -1.01 -12.25 -8.77
CA PRO A 37 -1.02 -11.10 -9.67
C PRO A 37 0.17 -10.20 -9.38
N ASP A 38 0.58 -9.44 -10.38
CA ASP A 38 1.61 -8.43 -10.17
C ASP A 38 1.06 -7.31 -9.27
N ASP A 39 1.94 -6.66 -8.51
CA ASP A 39 1.55 -5.64 -7.55
C ASP A 39 0.72 -4.52 -8.21
N ASP A 40 1.00 -4.20 -9.48
CA ASP A 40 0.27 -3.20 -10.27
C ASP A 40 -1.07 -3.71 -10.84
N GLU A 41 -1.31 -5.01 -10.82
CA GLU A 41 -2.58 -5.63 -11.17
C GLU A 41 -3.53 -5.73 -9.96
N VAL A 42 -3.03 -5.51 -8.74
CA VAL A 42 -3.84 -5.50 -7.51
C VAL A 42 -4.49 -4.13 -7.32
N LEU A 43 -5.82 -4.08 -7.47
CA LEU A 43 -6.60 -2.90 -7.11
C LEU A 43 -6.92 -2.89 -5.62
N LEU A 44 -6.58 -1.79 -4.94
CA LEU A 44 -6.96 -1.54 -3.56
C LEU A 44 -8.31 -0.83 -3.49
N ASP A 45 -9.07 -1.13 -2.43
CA ASP A 45 -10.26 -0.35 -2.09
C ASP A 45 -9.91 1.13 -1.85
N ALA A 46 -10.86 2.01 -2.12
CA ALA A 46 -10.67 3.44 -1.89
C ALA A 46 -10.39 3.70 -0.40
N PRO A 47 -9.35 4.49 -0.07
CA PRO A 47 -9.09 4.87 1.32
C PRO A 47 -10.18 5.82 1.83
N ASP A 48 -10.37 5.84 3.15
CA ASP A 48 -11.18 6.88 3.80
C ASP A 48 -10.55 8.28 3.62
N ASP A 49 -11.32 9.33 3.89
CA ASP A 49 -10.89 10.72 3.66
C ASP A 49 -9.59 11.07 4.40
N VAL A 50 -9.39 10.50 5.58
CA VAL A 50 -8.22 10.78 6.43
C VAL A 50 -6.97 10.13 5.84
N LEU A 51 -7.06 8.84 5.50
CA LEU A 51 -5.97 8.11 4.88
C LEU A 51 -5.68 8.63 3.46
N GLY A 52 -6.73 8.92 2.68
CA GLY A 52 -6.61 9.44 1.32
C GLY A 52 -5.83 10.76 1.28
N ALA A 53 -6.18 11.72 2.14
CA ALA A 53 -5.45 12.99 2.21
C ALA A 53 -3.97 12.80 2.58
N ALA A 54 -3.67 11.90 3.53
CA ALA A 54 -2.29 11.62 3.93
C ALA A 54 -1.46 10.99 2.81
N LEU A 55 -2.07 10.10 2.01
CA LEU A 55 -1.42 9.46 0.87
C LEU A 55 -1.18 10.43 -0.29
N VAL A 56 -2.13 11.33 -0.56
CA VAL A 56 -1.95 12.40 -1.57
C VAL A 56 -0.80 13.33 -1.17
N GLY A 57 -0.72 13.75 0.10
CA GLY A 57 0.40 14.54 0.60
C GLY A 57 1.73 13.80 0.44
N ALA A 58 1.79 12.54 0.87
CA ALA A 58 2.99 11.73 0.76
C ALA A 58 3.42 11.51 -0.70
N ALA A 59 2.47 11.39 -1.64
CA ALA A 59 2.75 11.31 -3.07
C ALA A 59 3.41 12.58 -3.62
N ALA A 60 3.03 13.74 -3.08
CA ALA A 60 3.60 15.04 -3.40
C ALA A 60 4.92 15.33 -2.66
N GLY A 61 5.40 14.40 -1.83
CA GLY A 61 6.61 14.55 -1.01
C GLY A 61 6.37 15.21 0.35
N ASP A 62 5.14 15.61 0.67
CA ASP A 62 4.79 16.08 2.02
C ASP A 62 4.42 14.90 2.91
N HIS A 63 5.38 14.48 3.73
CA HIS A 63 5.21 13.38 4.68
C HIS A 63 4.63 13.80 6.03
N ALA A 64 4.40 15.09 6.28
CA ALA A 64 3.89 15.56 7.57
C ALA A 64 2.48 15.02 7.90
N PRO A 65 1.51 14.99 6.97
CA PRO A 65 0.19 14.40 7.22
C PRO A 65 0.27 12.90 7.57
N ALA A 66 1.11 12.15 6.87
CA ALA A 66 1.32 10.73 7.14
C ALA A 66 1.97 10.50 8.53
N ALA A 67 2.97 11.30 8.89
CA ALA A 67 3.60 11.23 10.21
C ALA A 67 2.60 11.52 11.33
N ALA A 68 1.74 12.53 11.16
CA ALA A 68 0.69 12.87 12.12
C ALA A 68 -0.33 11.74 12.27
N LEU A 69 -0.76 11.13 11.16
CA LEU A 69 -1.67 9.99 11.16
C LEU A 69 -1.06 8.80 11.93
N LEU A 70 0.19 8.44 11.63
CA LEU A 70 0.90 7.36 12.32
C LEU A 70 1.12 7.65 13.82
N ALA A 71 1.36 8.91 14.19
CA ALA A 71 1.43 9.29 15.59
C ALA A 71 0.08 9.14 16.30
N ALA A 72 -1.02 9.50 15.63
CA ALA A 72 -2.37 9.32 16.17
C ALA A 72 -2.73 7.84 16.36
N THR A 73 -2.38 6.96 15.42
CA THR A 73 -2.65 5.52 15.56
C THR A 73 -1.88 4.90 16.73
N ARG A 74 -0.65 5.35 16.98
CA ARG A 74 0.12 4.94 18.17
C ARG A 74 -0.51 5.45 19.47
N ARG A 75 -0.81 6.76 19.55
CA ARG A 75 -1.41 7.36 20.76
C ARG A 75 -2.74 6.72 21.15
N THR A 76 -3.52 6.30 20.16
CA THR A 76 -4.86 5.74 20.39
C THR A 76 -4.86 4.23 20.55
N ALA A 77 -3.70 3.57 20.47
CA ALA A 77 -3.59 2.11 20.48
C ALA A 77 -4.57 1.49 19.46
N ALA A 78 -4.53 2.00 18.22
CA ALA A 78 -5.48 1.60 17.20
C ALA A 78 -5.31 0.13 16.80
N TRP A 79 -4.08 -0.40 16.86
CA TRP A 79 -3.75 -1.78 16.50
C TRP A 79 -4.34 -2.80 17.47
N GLU A 80 -4.50 -2.43 18.73
CA GLU A 80 -5.08 -3.25 19.80
C GLU A 80 -6.57 -3.53 19.55
N ARG A 81 -7.21 -2.76 18.66
CA ARG A 81 -8.61 -2.97 18.25
C ARG A 81 -8.75 -3.93 17.07
N ARG A 82 -7.65 -4.37 16.45
CA ARG A 82 -7.66 -5.23 15.25
C ARG A 82 -8.49 -6.49 15.44
N ASP A 83 -8.29 -7.22 16.53
CA ASP A 83 -9.02 -8.47 16.78
C ASP A 83 -10.54 -8.26 16.85
N ARG A 84 -10.97 -7.13 17.42
CA ARG A 84 -12.38 -6.75 17.47
C ARG A 84 -12.94 -6.50 16.07
N TYR A 85 -12.19 -5.81 15.22
CA TYR A 85 -12.63 -5.54 13.84
C TYR A 85 -12.64 -6.81 12.98
N VAL A 86 -11.63 -7.68 13.10
CA VAL A 86 -11.57 -8.96 12.40
C VAL A 86 -12.78 -9.83 12.75
N ARG A 87 -13.11 -9.95 14.04
CA ARG A 87 -14.30 -10.72 14.48
C ARG A 87 -15.60 -10.14 13.95
N ARG A 88 -15.72 -8.81 13.85
CA ARG A 88 -16.91 -8.16 13.27
C ARG A 88 -17.02 -8.36 11.77
N LEU A 89 -15.90 -8.41 11.05
CA LEU A 89 -15.87 -8.61 9.61
C LEU A 89 -16.14 -10.08 9.22
N ALA A 90 -15.80 -11.02 10.10
CA ALA A 90 -15.98 -12.45 9.88
C ALA A 90 -17.38 -13.00 10.26
N ALA A 91 -18.26 -12.15 10.78
CA ALA A 91 -19.63 -12.50 11.19
C ALA A 91 -20.63 -12.12 10.09
#